data_AF-A0A3B3T4U9-F1
#
_entry.id   AF-A0A3B3T4U9-F1
#
_cell.length_a   1.000
_cell.length_b   1.000
_cell.length_c   1.000
_cell.angle_alpha   90.00
_cell.angle_beta   90.00
_cell.angle_gamma   90.00
#
_symmetry.space_group_name_H-M   'P 1'
#
loop_
_entity.id
_entity.type
_entity.pdbx_description
1 polymer ?
#
loop_
_entity_poly.entity_id
_entity_poly.type
_entity_poly.pdbx_seq_one_letter_code
_entity_poly.pdbx_strand_id
1 'polypeptide(L)'
;MACARPLISVYSEKGETSGKNVVMPAVFKAPIRPDIVNFVHTNMRKNNRQPYAVSELAGHQTSAESWGTGRAVARIPRVRGGGTHRSGQGAFGNMCRGGRMFAPTKTWRRWHRRINTTQKRYAICSALAASALPALVMAKGHRIEEIPEVPLVVDDKVEGYKKTKEAVLLLKKLKAWNDIKKVYASQRMRAGKGKMRNRRRIQRKGPCIIYNADSGVTKAFRNIPGITLQNVNKLNLLRLAPGGHVGRFCIWTESAFRKLDELYGTWRKPATKKVDYNLPMHKMTNTDLSRILKSQEIQKALRPPNKKIHRRVLKKNPLKNLRVMMKLNPYAKTARRNAILLHDPAMRAKLQKNKKATRKVKREAKKKAAAGKAPEAGKPADAGKAKAAKAPKEKAPAAEKPAK
;
A
#
# COMPACT_ATOMS: atom_id res chain seq x y z
N MET A 1 13.48 -9.57 -14.33
CA MET A 1 13.80 -10.20 -13.03
C MET A 1 12.98 -11.48 -12.88
N ALA A 2 13.53 -12.66 -13.14
CA ALA A 2 14.47 -13.43 -12.30
C ALA A 2 13.85 -14.12 -11.05
N CYS A 3 12.55 -14.42 -11.06
CA CYS A 3 11.96 -15.46 -10.20
C CYS A 3 11.10 -16.45 -11.02
N ALA A 4 11.54 -16.78 -12.22
CA ALA A 4 10.94 -17.88 -12.97
C ALA A 4 12.08 -18.86 -13.25
N ARG A 5 12.04 -20.04 -12.61
CA ARG A 5 12.91 -21.14 -12.99
C ARG A 5 12.70 -21.41 -14.48
N PRO A 6 13.77 -21.52 -15.29
CA PRO A 6 13.62 -21.76 -16.71
C PRO A 6 12.99 -23.12 -17.01
N LEU A 7 13.28 -24.10 -16.15
CA LEU A 7 12.77 -25.48 -16.20
C LEU A 7 12.02 -25.77 -14.89
N ILE A 8 10.91 -26.48 -15.03
CA ILE A 8 10.05 -26.91 -13.93
C ILE A 8 9.93 -28.43 -13.97
N SER A 9 10.01 -29.05 -12.81
CA SER A 9 9.90 -30.50 -12.66
C SER A 9 8.43 -30.93 -12.75
N VAL A 10 8.18 -32.02 -13.47
CA VAL A 10 6.85 -32.66 -13.48
C VAL A 10 6.80 -33.68 -12.35
N TYR A 11 5.79 -33.57 -11.49
CA TYR A 11 5.58 -34.48 -10.38
C TYR A 11 4.68 -35.66 -10.77
N SER A 12 5.08 -36.86 -10.35
CA SER A 12 4.24 -38.06 -10.44
C SER A 12 3.09 -38.00 -9.42
N GLU A 13 2.12 -38.90 -9.56
CA GLU A 13 1.02 -39.03 -8.60
C GLU A 13 1.46 -39.39 -7.16
N LYS A 14 2.67 -39.95 -7.02
CA LYS A 14 3.26 -40.28 -5.72
C LYS A 14 3.84 -39.05 -5.00
N GLY A 15 3.92 -37.90 -5.68
CA GLY A 15 4.48 -36.66 -5.13
C GLY A 15 5.99 -36.51 -5.32
N GLU A 16 6.61 -37.41 -6.09
CA GLU A 16 8.03 -37.40 -6.43
C GLU A 16 8.24 -36.85 -7.85
N THR A 17 9.42 -36.29 -8.11
CA THR A 17 9.79 -35.81 -9.46
C THR A 17 9.85 -36.99 -10.43
N SER A 18 9.14 -36.88 -11.56
CA SER A 18 9.08 -37.92 -12.60
C SER A 18 10.33 -37.99 -13.49
N GLY A 19 11.32 -37.12 -13.28
CA GLY A 19 12.49 -36.95 -14.15
C GLY A 19 12.22 -36.12 -15.41
N LYS A 20 10.95 -35.89 -15.77
CA LYS A 20 10.57 -34.98 -16.86
C LYS A 20 10.62 -33.52 -16.40
N ASN A 21 11.11 -32.66 -17.28
CA ASN A 21 11.11 -31.21 -17.08
C ASN A 21 10.35 -30.52 -18.22
N VAL A 22 9.66 -29.44 -17.89
CA VAL A 22 8.97 -28.58 -18.85
C VAL A 22 9.50 -27.15 -18.74
N VAL A 23 9.70 -26.50 -19.88
CA VAL A 23 10.12 -25.11 -19.93
C VAL A 23 9.00 -24.22 -19.39
N MET A 24 9.36 -23.22 -18.58
CA MET A 24 8.41 -22.24 -18.07
C MET A 24 7.78 -21.42 -19.20
N PRO A 25 6.44 -21.48 -19.39
CA PRO A 25 5.77 -20.68 -20.41
C PRO A 25 5.97 -19.18 -20.22
N ALA A 26 6.08 -18.43 -21.32
CA ALA A 26 6.38 -17.00 -21.28
C ALA A 26 5.30 -16.18 -20.55
N VAL A 27 4.06 -16.66 -20.54
CA VAL A 27 2.93 -16.01 -19.85
C VAL A 27 3.16 -15.81 -18.35
N PHE A 28 3.97 -16.65 -17.70
CA PHE A 28 4.29 -16.51 -16.27
C PHE A 28 5.26 -15.37 -15.98
N LYS A 29 5.98 -14.90 -17.00
CA LYS A 29 6.85 -13.72 -16.92
C LYS A 29 6.11 -12.43 -17.24
N ALA A 30 4.83 -12.48 -17.63
CA ALA A 30 4.06 -11.31 -18.02
C ALA A 30 3.94 -10.27 -16.88
N PRO A 31 3.78 -8.96 -17.20
CA PRO A 31 3.60 -7.92 -16.19
C PRO A 31 2.36 -8.17 -15.31
N ILE A 32 2.55 -8.13 -13.99
CA ILE A 32 1.47 -8.27 -13.01
C ILE A 32 0.82 -6.90 -12.79
N ARG A 33 -0.44 -6.74 -13.24
CA ARG A 33 -1.23 -5.50 -13.11
C ARG A 33 -2.49 -5.73 -12.26
N PRO A 34 -2.40 -5.59 -10.92
CA PRO A 34 -3.53 -5.86 -10.03
C PRO A 34 -4.70 -4.89 -10.25
N ASP A 35 -4.42 -3.66 -10.69
CA ASP A 35 -5.39 -2.65 -11.10
C ASP A 35 -6.25 -3.11 -12.29
N ILE A 36 -5.60 -3.62 -13.35
CA ILE A 36 -6.30 -4.17 -14.53
C ILE A 36 -7.11 -5.40 -14.12
N VAL A 37 -6.53 -6.30 -13.32
CA VAL A 37 -7.22 -7.50 -12.83
C VAL A 37 -8.48 -7.12 -12.04
N ASN A 38 -8.39 -6.16 -11.13
CA ASN A 38 -9.52 -5.72 -10.32
C ASN A 38 -10.59 -5.03 -11.18
N PHE A 39 -10.19 -4.17 -12.13
CA PHE A 39 -11.11 -3.51 -13.06
C PHE A 39 -11.89 -4.53 -13.90
N VAL A 40 -11.19 -5.47 -14.52
CA VAL A 40 -11.80 -6.50 -15.36
C VAL A 40 -12.68 -7.44 -14.51
N HIS A 41 -12.18 -7.89 -13.35
CA HIS A 41 -12.95 -8.75 -12.44
C HIS A 41 -14.25 -8.07 -12.00
N THR A 42 -14.19 -6.80 -11.60
CA THR A 42 -15.35 -6.03 -11.15
C THR A 42 -16.42 -5.93 -12.23
N ASN A 43 -16.03 -5.65 -13.47
CA ASN A 43 -16.98 -5.53 -14.58
C ASN A 43 -17.48 -6.89 -15.07
N MET A 44 -16.63 -7.93 -15.10
CA MET A 44 -17.00 -9.27 -15.50
C MET A 44 -17.96 -9.92 -14.49
N ARG A 45 -17.75 -9.68 -13.20
CA ARG A 45 -18.64 -10.17 -12.12
C ARG A 45 -20.02 -9.50 -12.15
N LYS A 46 -20.21 -8.34 -12.80
CA LYS A 46 -21.54 -7.74 -12.95
C LYS A 46 -22.42 -8.51 -13.94
N ASN A 47 -21.81 -9.29 -14.84
CA ASN A 47 -22.50 -9.92 -15.98
C ASN A 47 -23.22 -11.24 -15.63
N ASN A 48 -23.08 -11.74 -14.40
CA ASN A 48 -23.80 -12.93 -13.94
C ASN A 48 -25.00 -12.60 -13.04
N ARG A 49 -25.34 -11.31 -12.90
CA ARG A 49 -26.42 -10.85 -12.04
C ARG A 49 -27.76 -11.01 -12.76
N GLN A 50 -28.79 -11.39 -12.01
CA GLN A 50 -30.17 -11.40 -12.49
C GLN A 50 -30.82 -10.03 -12.21
N PRO A 51 -31.58 -9.46 -13.16
CA PRO A 51 -32.38 -8.26 -12.93
C PRO A 51 -33.37 -8.44 -11.78
N TYR A 52 -33.65 -7.37 -11.07
CA TYR A 52 -34.74 -7.30 -10.08
C TYR A 52 -35.43 -5.96 -10.20
N ALA A 53 -36.75 -5.96 -10.03
CA ALA A 53 -37.60 -4.78 -10.07
C ALA A 53 -38.76 -4.93 -9.08
N VAL A 54 -39.37 -3.83 -8.70
CA VAL A 54 -40.66 -3.84 -7.97
C VAL A 54 -41.80 -3.87 -8.99
N SER A 55 -42.98 -4.34 -8.59
CA SER A 55 -44.16 -4.28 -9.46
C SER A 55 -44.45 -2.82 -9.86
N GLU A 56 -44.79 -2.60 -11.13
CA GLU A 56 -45.03 -1.26 -11.66
C GLU A 56 -46.32 -0.64 -11.10
N LEU A 57 -47.28 -1.49 -10.74
CA LEU A 57 -48.57 -1.12 -10.16
C LEU A 57 -48.50 -0.93 -8.63
N ALA A 58 -47.37 -1.28 -7.98
CA ALA A 58 -47.24 -1.18 -6.53
C ALA A 58 -47.41 0.28 -6.06
N GLY A 59 -48.36 0.49 -5.13
CA GLY A 59 -48.71 1.81 -4.62
C GLY A 59 -49.61 2.64 -5.53
N HIS A 60 -50.01 2.12 -6.71
CA HIS A 60 -50.88 2.76 -7.70
C HIS A 60 -52.24 2.07 -7.88
N GLN A 61 -52.48 0.96 -7.17
CA GLN A 61 -53.74 0.19 -7.24
C GLN A 61 -54.91 0.85 -6.49
N THR A 62 -54.70 2.01 -5.87
CA THR A 62 -55.69 2.68 -5.04
C THR A 62 -56.17 3.96 -5.70
N SER A 63 -57.49 4.16 -5.81
CA SER A 63 -58.07 5.44 -6.20
C SER A 63 -58.01 6.43 -5.04
N ALA A 64 -57.29 7.53 -5.22
CA ALA A 64 -57.07 8.54 -4.20
C ALA A 64 -56.88 9.91 -4.84
N GLU A 65 -57.33 10.95 -4.14
CA GLU A 65 -57.24 12.33 -4.62
C GLU A 65 -56.89 13.26 -3.45
N SER A 66 -56.23 14.38 -3.73
CA SER A 66 -55.94 15.37 -2.69
C SER A 66 -57.23 16.07 -2.28
N TRP A 67 -57.39 16.34 -0.99
CA TRP A 67 -58.54 17.11 -0.48
C TRP A 67 -58.34 18.63 -0.57
N GLY A 68 -57.26 19.09 -1.20
CA GLY A 68 -56.94 20.52 -1.31
C GLY A 68 -56.47 21.14 0.01
N THR A 69 -56.55 22.47 0.10
CA THR A 69 -56.10 23.27 1.26
C THR A 69 -57.21 23.58 2.26
N GLY A 70 -58.49 23.39 1.90
CA GLY A 70 -59.64 23.78 2.72
C GLY A 70 -59.92 22.88 3.93
N ARG A 71 -59.05 21.90 4.21
CA ARG A 71 -59.14 21.02 5.38
C ARG A 71 -57.86 21.11 6.17
N ALA A 72 -57.93 21.00 7.50
CA ALA A 72 -56.78 21.02 8.42
C ALA A 72 -55.92 19.74 8.35
N VAL A 73 -55.60 19.28 7.13
CA VAL A 73 -54.78 18.10 6.85
C VAL A 73 -53.83 18.38 5.68
N ALA A 74 -52.70 17.68 5.65
CA ALA A 74 -51.73 17.81 4.56
C ALA A 74 -52.32 17.48 3.17
N ARG A 75 -51.82 18.17 2.14
CA ARG A 75 -52.25 18.11 0.72
C ARG A 75 -51.94 16.79 -0.02
N ILE A 76 -51.58 15.72 0.68
CA ILE A 76 -51.30 14.42 0.06
C ILE A 76 -52.59 13.77 -0.45
N PRO A 77 -52.58 13.02 -1.56
CA PRO A 77 -53.75 12.26 -1.99
C PRO A 77 -54.21 11.28 -0.91
N ARG A 78 -55.53 11.20 -0.72
CA ARG A 78 -56.17 10.34 0.29
C ARG A 78 -57.17 9.40 -0.37
N VAL A 79 -57.24 8.17 0.15
CA VAL A 79 -58.14 7.12 -0.36
C VAL A 79 -59.60 7.55 -0.20
N ARG A 80 -60.39 7.42 -1.27
CA ARG A 80 -61.82 7.77 -1.30
C ARG A 80 -62.67 6.71 -0.57
N GLY A 81 -63.95 7.03 -0.30
CA GLY A 81 -64.91 6.14 0.34
C GLY A 81 -65.02 6.32 1.86
N GLY A 82 -65.69 5.38 2.54
CA GLY A 82 -65.97 5.39 3.98
C GLY A 82 -66.11 3.97 4.54
N GLY A 83 -66.36 3.81 5.84
CA GLY A 83 -66.66 2.51 6.46
C GLY A 83 -65.46 1.57 6.68
N THR A 84 -64.24 1.95 6.29
CA THR A 84 -63.03 1.17 6.57
C THR A 84 -61.93 2.03 7.16
N HIS A 85 -61.01 1.43 7.92
CA HIS A 85 -59.83 2.14 8.43
C HIS A 85 -58.93 2.71 7.34
N ARG A 86 -59.03 2.22 6.09
CA ARG A 86 -58.19 2.67 4.97
C ARG A 86 -58.68 3.98 4.34
N SER A 87 -59.98 4.25 4.42
CA SER A 87 -60.60 5.47 3.86
C SER A 87 -60.01 6.73 4.53
N GLY A 88 -59.69 7.76 3.73
CA GLY A 88 -59.10 9.02 4.22
C GLY A 88 -57.60 8.98 4.57
N GLN A 89 -56.95 7.82 4.51
CA GLN A 89 -55.50 7.71 4.70
C GLN A 89 -54.71 8.17 3.47
N GLY A 90 -53.46 8.60 3.68
CA GLY A 90 -52.54 8.99 2.59
C GLY A 90 -52.21 7.84 1.62
N ALA A 91 -52.03 8.19 0.34
CA ALA A 91 -51.73 7.27 -0.76
C ALA A 91 -50.72 7.87 -1.76
N PHE A 92 -50.25 7.05 -2.70
CA PHE A 92 -49.26 7.33 -3.76
C PHE A 92 -47.85 7.74 -3.31
N GLY A 93 -47.72 8.68 -2.38
CA GLY A 93 -46.44 9.27 -1.96
C GLY A 93 -45.47 8.25 -1.36
N ASN A 94 -44.17 8.49 -1.57
CA ASN A 94 -43.09 7.66 -1.01
C ASN A 94 -42.97 7.75 0.51
N MET A 95 -43.49 8.81 1.12
CA MET A 95 -43.62 8.96 2.56
C MET A 95 -44.89 8.31 3.14
N CYS A 96 -45.81 7.86 2.29
CA CYS A 96 -47.05 7.22 2.73
C CYS A 96 -46.87 5.71 2.94
N ARG A 97 -47.44 5.18 4.04
CA ARG A 97 -47.54 3.74 4.25
C ARG A 97 -48.39 3.11 3.14
N GLY A 98 -47.85 2.08 2.47
CA GLY A 98 -48.49 1.42 1.33
C GLY A 98 -48.48 2.25 0.02
N GLY A 99 -47.80 3.40 0.01
CA GLY A 99 -47.56 4.20 -1.19
C GLY A 99 -46.44 3.63 -2.07
N ARG A 100 -46.18 4.29 -3.20
CA ARG A 100 -45.14 3.89 -4.16
C ARG A 100 -43.78 4.44 -3.71
N MET A 101 -42.72 3.65 -3.86
CA MET A 101 -41.37 4.12 -3.55
C MET A 101 -40.88 5.20 -4.53
N PHE A 102 -39.97 6.07 -4.07
CA PHE A 102 -39.26 7.00 -4.96
C PHE A 102 -38.32 6.23 -5.90
N ALA A 103 -38.28 6.66 -7.18
CA ALA A 103 -37.48 6.06 -8.24
C ALA A 103 -37.50 4.50 -8.25
N PRO A 104 -38.68 3.87 -8.49
CA PRO A 104 -38.80 2.41 -8.45
C PRO A 104 -37.77 1.71 -9.34
N THR A 105 -37.20 0.62 -8.85
CA THR A 105 -36.20 -0.15 -9.59
C THR A 105 -36.80 -0.72 -10.87
N LYS A 106 -36.20 -0.41 -12.02
CA LYS A 106 -36.62 -0.89 -13.33
C LYS A 106 -35.75 -2.03 -13.84
N THR A 107 -36.37 -2.92 -14.63
CA THR A 107 -35.71 -4.08 -15.23
C THR A 107 -34.61 -3.69 -16.21
N TRP A 108 -34.79 -2.60 -16.95
CA TRP A 108 -33.83 -2.08 -17.95
C TRP A 108 -32.64 -1.30 -17.37
N ARG A 109 -32.39 -1.38 -16.05
CA ARG A 109 -31.12 -0.90 -15.48
C ARG A 109 -29.95 -1.52 -16.24
N ARG A 110 -28.89 -0.76 -16.52
CA ARG A 110 -27.70 -1.30 -17.22
C ARG A 110 -26.95 -2.29 -16.32
N TRP A 111 -27.31 -3.57 -16.36
CA TRP A 111 -26.73 -4.65 -15.52
C TRP A 111 -25.35 -5.08 -16.00
N HIS A 112 -25.20 -5.24 -17.31
CA HIS A 112 -24.02 -5.81 -17.94
C HIS A 112 -22.98 -4.74 -18.27
N ARG A 113 -21.71 -5.14 -18.35
CA ARG A 113 -20.56 -4.32 -18.75
C ARG A 113 -19.74 -5.08 -19.79
N ARG A 114 -19.62 -4.48 -20.98
CA ARG A 114 -18.67 -4.90 -22.01
C ARG A 114 -17.26 -4.51 -21.56
N ILE A 115 -16.30 -5.36 -21.84
CA ILE A 115 -14.88 -5.15 -21.53
C ILE A 115 -14.11 -5.57 -22.77
N ASN A 116 -13.07 -4.82 -23.11
CA ASN A 116 -12.22 -5.11 -24.26
C ASN A 116 -11.56 -6.49 -24.13
N THR A 117 -11.49 -7.22 -25.23
CA THR A 117 -10.87 -8.55 -25.29
C THR A 117 -9.41 -8.49 -24.87
N THR A 118 -8.65 -7.49 -25.31
CA THR A 118 -7.25 -7.25 -24.92
C THR A 118 -7.10 -7.04 -23.42
N GLN A 119 -7.97 -6.25 -22.78
CA GLN A 119 -7.93 -6.07 -21.32
C GLN A 119 -8.25 -7.36 -20.56
N LYS A 120 -9.22 -8.16 -21.04
CA LYS A 120 -9.52 -9.47 -20.45
C LYS A 120 -8.31 -10.41 -20.54
N ARG A 121 -7.66 -10.46 -21.71
CA ARG A 121 -6.47 -11.30 -21.94
C ARG A 121 -5.30 -10.84 -21.08
N TYR A 122 -5.05 -9.53 -20.98
CA TYR A 122 -4.05 -8.96 -20.07
C TYR A 122 -4.30 -9.41 -18.62
N ALA A 123 -5.53 -9.24 -18.12
CA ALA A 123 -5.87 -9.63 -16.76
C ALA A 123 -5.63 -11.12 -16.48
N ILE A 124 -5.87 -12.01 -17.46
CA ILE A 124 -5.56 -13.43 -17.33
C ILE A 124 -4.04 -13.63 -17.26
N CYS A 125 -3.26 -13.02 -18.16
CA CYS A 125 -1.80 -13.11 -18.12
C CYS A 125 -1.22 -12.63 -16.78
N SER A 126 -1.69 -11.49 -16.26
CA SER A 126 -1.28 -10.99 -14.94
C SER A 126 -1.67 -11.93 -13.81
N ALA A 127 -2.85 -12.57 -13.87
CA ALA A 127 -3.28 -13.53 -12.86
C ALA A 127 -2.44 -14.82 -12.90
N LEU A 128 -2.07 -15.30 -14.09
CA LEU A 128 -1.18 -16.45 -14.28
C LEU A 128 0.23 -16.17 -13.77
N ALA A 129 0.84 -15.05 -14.19
CA ALA A 129 2.15 -14.64 -13.70
C ALA A 129 2.19 -14.53 -12.16
N ALA A 130 1.15 -13.95 -11.56
CA ALA A 130 1.05 -13.86 -10.11
C ALA A 130 0.85 -15.21 -9.41
N SER A 131 0.30 -16.22 -10.09
CA SER A 131 0.16 -17.58 -9.52
C SER A 131 1.48 -18.36 -9.47
N ALA A 132 2.49 -17.92 -10.23
CA ALA A 132 3.84 -18.50 -10.18
C ALA A 132 4.71 -17.94 -9.05
N LEU A 133 4.30 -16.84 -8.40
CA LEU A 133 5.08 -16.21 -7.33
C LEU A 133 4.62 -16.72 -5.96
N PRO A 134 5.45 -17.47 -5.20
CA PRO A 134 5.06 -18.01 -3.90
C PRO A 134 4.58 -16.93 -2.93
N ALA A 135 5.24 -15.77 -2.89
CA ALA A 135 4.89 -14.66 -2.01
C ALA A 135 3.45 -14.17 -2.23
N LEU A 136 3.00 -14.04 -3.48
CA LEU A 136 1.64 -13.60 -3.80
C LEU A 136 0.59 -14.67 -3.48
N VAL A 137 0.93 -15.94 -3.68
CA VAL A 137 0.06 -17.08 -3.35
C VAL A 137 -0.10 -17.24 -1.83
N MET A 138 0.97 -17.09 -1.06
CA MET A 138 0.93 -17.07 0.40
C MET A 138 0.17 -15.85 0.94
N ALA A 139 0.39 -14.65 0.37
CA ALA A 139 -0.32 -13.44 0.78
C ALA A 139 -1.84 -13.54 0.56
N LYS A 140 -2.30 -14.31 -0.44
CA LYS A 140 -3.72 -14.65 -0.62
C LYS A 140 -4.27 -15.49 0.54
N GLY A 141 -3.39 -16.23 1.21
CA GLY A 141 -3.72 -17.11 2.32
C GLY A 141 -3.84 -18.59 1.95
N HIS A 142 -3.26 -19.03 0.83
CA HIS A 142 -3.13 -20.47 0.55
C HIS A 142 -2.03 -21.09 1.42
N ARG A 143 -2.22 -22.35 1.83
CA ARG A 143 -1.20 -23.14 2.55
C ARG A 143 -0.30 -23.85 1.54
N ILE A 144 0.87 -23.26 1.26
CA ILE A 144 1.84 -23.77 0.28
C ILE A 144 3.24 -23.99 0.88
N GLU A 145 3.35 -24.02 2.21
CA GLU A 145 4.61 -24.08 2.95
C GLU A 145 5.39 -25.39 2.70
N GLU A 146 4.67 -26.51 2.54
CA GLU A 146 5.24 -27.85 2.30
C GLU A 146 5.27 -28.24 0.80
N ILE A 147 4.83 -27.35 -0.09
CA ILE A 147 4.73 -27.65 -1.53
C ILE A 147 6.11 -27.56 -2.15
N PRO A 148 6.54 -28.55 -2.96
CA PRO A 148 7.92 -28.63 -3.41
C PRO A 148 8.26 -27.58 -4.47
N GLU A 149 7.31 -27.19 -5.31
CA GLU A 149 7.52 -26.21 -6.39
C GLU A 149 6.25 -25.41 -6.73
N VAL A 150 6.43 -24.15 -7.14
CA VAL A 150 5.37 -23.28 -7.65
C VAL A 150 5.89 -22.60 -8.93
N PRO A 151 5.21 -22.70 -10.08
CA PRO A 151 3.98 -23.47 -10.34
C PRO A 151 4.12 -24.98 -10.15
N LEU A 152 3.09 -25.63 -9.61
CA LEU A 152 3.07 -27.08 -9.43
C LEU A 152 2.52 -27.76 -10.68
N VAL A 153 3.31 -28.64 -11.29
CA VAL A 153 2.95 -29.40 -12.51
C VAL A 153 2.94 -30.89 -12.20
N VAL A 154 1.88 -31.59 -12.59
CA VAL A 154 1.69 -33.03 -12.40
C VAL A 154 1.53 -33.77 -13.73
N ASP A 155 1.85 -35.06 -13.74
CA ASP A 155 1.72 -35.91 -14.93
C ASP A 155 0.26 -36.00 -15.43
N ASP A 156 0.09 -36.23 -16.74
CA ASP A 156 -1.22 -36.22 -17.40
C ASP A 156 -2.14 -37.38 -16.95
N LYS A 157 -1.60 -38.40 -16.28
CA LYS A 157 -2.38 -39.50 -15.67
C LYS A 157 -3.49 -38.98 -14.74
N VAL A 158 -3.28 -37.82 -14.09
CA VAL A 158 -4.28 -37.18 -13.22
C VAL A 158 -5.56 -36.81 -13.97
N GLU A 159 -5.49 -36.57 -15.29
CA GLU A 159 -6.68 -36.29 -16.12
C GLU A 159 -7.63 -37.49 -16.22
N GLY A 160 -7.10 -38.71 -16.09
CA GLY A 160 -7.82 -39.98 -16.20
C GLY A 160 -8.50 -40.47 -14.91
N TYR A 161 -8.31 -39.78 -13.78
CA TYR A 161 -8.89 -40.18 -12.50
C TYR A 161 -10.42 -40.26 -12.57
N LYS A 162 -10.98 -41.34 -12.01
CA LYS A 162 -12.41 -41.64 -11.93
C LYS A 162 -12.98 -41.51 -10.52
N LYS A 163 -12.19 -41.78 -9.48
CA LYS A 163 -12.61 -41.86 -8.08
C LYS A 163 -12.10 -40.67 -7.26
N THR A 164 -12.87 -40.24 -6.27
CA THR A 164 -12.45 -39.17 -5.36
C THR A 164 -11.32 -39.61 -4.42
N LYS A 165 -11.21 -40.92 -4.14
CA LYS A 165 -10.18 -41.47 -3.23
C LYS A 165 -8.76 -41.20 -3.75
N GLU A 166 -8.50 -41.48 -5.02
CA GLU A 166 -7.22 -41.19 -5.69
C GLU A 166 -6.95 -39.68 -5.78
N ALA A 167 -7.96 -38.85 -6.08
CA ALA A 167 -7.82 -37.40 -6.10
C ALA A 167 -7.40 -36.83 -4.72
N VAL A 168 -7.97 -37.35 -3.63
CA VAL A 168 -7.57 -36.99 -2.26
C VAL A 168 -6.17 -37.49 -1.94
N LEU A 169 -5.81 -38.70 -2.38
CA LEU A 169 -4.48 -39.27 -2.17
C LEU A 169 -3.40 -38.42 -2.85
N LEU A 170 -3.63 -38.02 -4.10
CA LEU A 170 -2.76 -37.12 -4.85
C LEU A 170 -2.53 -35.80 -4.09
N LEU A 171 -3.59 -35.14 -3.63
CA LEU A 171 -3.47 -33.86 -2.89
C LEU A 171 -2.71 -34.01 -1.57
N LYS A 172 -2.80 -35.16 -0.90
CA LYS A 172 -1.99 -35.46 0.28
C LYS A 172 -0.52 -35.66 -0.06
N LYS A 173 -0.23 -36.41 -1.13
CA LYS A 173 1.14 -36.67 -1.60
C LYS A 173 1.84 -35.39 -2.06
N LEU A 174 1.12 -34.52 -2.78
CA LEU A 174 1.59 -33.20 -3.22
C LEU A 174 1.60 -32.13 -2.11
N LYS A 175 1.30 -32.51 -0.85
CA LYS A 175 1.24 -31.59 0.31
C LYS A 175 0.22 -30.44 0.20
N ALA A 176 -0.67 -30.47 -0.79
CA ALA A 176 -1.75 -29.50 -0.99
C ALA A 176 -2.95 -29.72 -0.04
N TRP A 177 -2.98 -30.81 0.72
CA TRP A 177 -4.12 -31.15 1.60
C TRP A 177 -4.32 -30.17 2.76
N ASN A 178 -3.27 -29.50 3.23
CA ASN A 178 -3.40 -28.49 4.28
C ASN A 178 -4.24 -27.28 3.82
N ASP A 179 -4.20 -26.93 2.53
CA ASP A 179 -5.06 -25.89 1.96
C ASP A 179 -6.54 -26.33 1.94
N ILE A 180 -6.79 -27.62 1.67
CA ILE A 180 -8.14 -28.21 1.73
C ILE A 180 -8.66 -28.28 3.17
N LYS A 181 -7.83 -28.70 4.14
CA LYS A 181 -8.19 -28.65 5.58
C LYS A 181 -8.61 -27.24 6.01
N LYS A 182 -7.91 -26.21 5.51
CA LYS A 182 -8.28 -24.79 5.75
C LYS A 182 -9.63 -24.42 5.14
N VAL A 183 -10.02 -25.03 4.02
CA VAL A 183 -11.38 -24.87 3.45
C VAL A 183 -12.41 -25.49 4.39
N TYR A 184 -12.22 -26.75 4.81
CA TYR A 184 -13.12 -27.42 5.76
C TYR A 184 -13.32 -26.60 7.04
N ALA A 185 -12.24 -26.15 7.67
CA ALA A 185 -12.30 -25.33 8.89
C ALA A 185 -12.99 -23.97 8.69
N SER A 186 -13.07 -23.46 7.45
CA SER A 186 -13.68 -22.17 7.14
C SER A 186 -15.19 -22.24 6.85
N GLN A 187 -15.76 -23.45 6.80
CA GLN A 187 -17.18 -23.63 6.49
C GLN A 187 -18.03 -23.07 7.63
N ARG A 188 -18.81 -22.03 7.32
CA ARG A 188 -19.71 -21.40 8.30
C ARG A 188 -20.98 -20.89 7.67
N MET A 189 -21.95 -20.58 8.51
CA MET A 189 -23.21 -19.96 8.12
C MET A 189 -22.98 -18.51 7.68
N ARG A 190 -23.67 -18.07 6.62
CA ARG A 190 -23.63 -16.70 6.14
C ARG A 190 -24.38 -15.78 7.11
N ALA A 191 -23.75 -14.69 7.51
CA ALA A 191 -24.42 -13.63 8.27
C ALA A 191 -25.46 -12.87 7.42
N GLY A 192 -26.56 -12.45 8.05
CA GLY A 192 -27.61 -11.63 7.44
C GLY A 192 -28.63 -12.40 6.58
N LYS A 193 -29.39 -11.64 5.77
CA LYS A 193 -30.55 -12.13 4.98
C LYS A 193 -30.20 -13.05 3.80
N GLY A 194 -28.91 -13.29 3.54
CA GLY A 194 -28.48 -14.22 2.48
C GLY A 194 -28.92 -15.67 2.72
N LYS A 195 -29.17 -16.05 3.99
CA LYS A 195 -29.69 -17.37 4.35
C LYS A 195 -31.05 -17.67 3.73
N MET A 196 -31.92 -16.66 3.64
CA MET A 196 -33.25 -16.76 3.02
C MET A 196 -33.21 -16.74 1.48
N ARG A 197 -32.05 -16.45 0.87
CA ARG A 197 -31.89 -16.30 -0.59
C ARG A 197 -30.98 -17.38 -1.17
N ASN A 198 -31.09 -18.61 -0.68
CA ASN A 198 -30.31 -19.79 -1.11
C ASN A 198 -28.79 -19.61 -1.05
N ARG A 199 -28.28 -18.74 -0.17
CA ARG A 199 -26.85 -18.48 0.05
C ARG A 199 -26.43 -18.74 1.49
N ARG A 200 -26.94 -19.83 2.07
CA ARG A 200 -26.87 -20.14 3.51
C ARG A 200 -25.45 -20.37 4.04
N ARG A 201 -24.56 -21.03 3.27
CA ARG A 201 -23.19 -21.36 3.70
C ARG A 201 -22.14 -20.54 2.95
N ILE A 202 -20.99 -20.33 3.59
CA ILE A 202 -19.77 -19.75 3.00
C ILE A 202 -18.56 -20.60 3.35
N GLN A 203 -17.57 -20.60 2.45
CA GLN A 203 -16.30 -21.31 2.62
C GLN A 203 -15.21 -20.61 1.80
N ARG A 204 -13.95 -20.85 2.15
CA ARG A 204 -12.78 -20.40 1.38
C ARG A 204 -12.70 -21.09 0.02
N LYS A 205 -11.95 -20.47 -0.90
CA LYS A 205 -11.55 -21.08 -2.17
C LYS A 205 -10.19 -21.74 -1.96
N GLY A 206 -10.07 -23.01 -2.32
CA GLY A 206 -8.81 -23.77 -2.28
C GLY A 206 -8.12 -23.76 -3.65
N PRO A 207 -7.34 -24.81 -3.95
CA PRO A 207 -6.55 -24.89 -5.18
C PRO A 207 -7.43 -24.89 -6.44
N CYS A 208 -6.85 -24.43 -7.53
CA CYS A 208 -7.42 -24.52 -8.86
C CYS A 208 -6.66 -25.57 -9.67
N ILE A 209 -7.33 -26.64 -10.08
CA ILE A 209 -6.74 -27.68 -10.93
C ILE A 209 -7.04 -27.30 -12.38
N ILE A 210 -5.97 -27.17 -13.17
CA ILE A 210 -6.04 -26.76 -14.56
C ILE A 210 -5.56 -27.91 -15.43
N TYR A 211 -6.46 -28.38 -16.30
CA TYR A 211 -6.29 -29.56 -17.12
C TYR A 211 -6.52 -29.22 -18.60
N ASN A 212 -6.08 -30.11 -19.49
CA ASN A 212 -6.25 -29.97 -20.94
C ASN A 212 -7.46 -30.76 -21.44
N ALA A 213 -7.51 -32.06 -21.18
CA ALA A 213 -8.61 -32.95 -21.57
C ALA A 213 -9.37 -33.47 -20.33
N ASP A 214 -10.69 -33.65 -20.46
CA ASP A 214 -11.50 -34.21 -19.38
C ASP A 214 -11.72 -35.71 -19.60
N SER A 215 -10.81 -36.53 -19.08
CA SER A 215 -10.93 -37.99 -19.12
C SER A 215 -11.54 -38.56 -17.84
N GLY A 216 -12.13 -37.74 -16.97
CA GLY A 216 -12.68 -38.17 -15.68
C GLY A 216 -12.35 -37.23 -14.52
N VAL A 217 -11.30 -36.42 -14.67
CA VAL A 217 -10.81 -35.44 -13.68
C VAL A 217 -11.94 -34.60 -13.08
N THR A 218 -12.92 -34.17 -13.88
CA THR A 218 -14.02 -33.36 -13.35
C THR A 218 -14.86 -34.13 -12.33
N LYS A 219 -15.15 -35.41 -12.59
CA LYS A 219 -15.93 -36.26 -11.70
C LYS A 219 -15.13 -36.63 -10.44
N ALA A 220 -13.83 -36.86 -10.57
CA ALA A 220 -12.96 -37.20 -9.43
C ALA A 220 -12.81 -36.04 -8.43
N PHE A 221 -12.66 -34.79 -8.91
CA PHE A 221 -12.38 -33.65 -8.05
C PHE A 221 -13.61 -32.83 -7.61
N ARG A 222 -14.77 -32.92 -8.30
CA ARG A 222 -15.93 -32.04 -8.03
C ARG A 222 -16.47 -32.10 -6.59
N ASN A 223 -16.29 -33.23 -5.91
CA ASN A 223 -16.84 -33.44 -4.57
C ASN A 223 -15.97 -32.86 -3.45
N ILE A 224 -14.70 -32.53 -3.74
CA ILE A 224 -13.78 -32.00 -2.74
C ILE A 224 -14.07 -30.49 -2.55
N PRO A 225 -14.36 -30.02 -1.32
CA PRO A 225 -14.76 -28.65 -1.10
C PRO A 225 -13.62 -27.67 -1.40
N GLY A 226 -13.98 -26.53 -2.01
CA GLY A 226 -13.06 -25.44 -2.30
C GLY A 226 -12.21 -25.62 -3.56
N ILE A 227 -12.14 -26.82 -4.13
CA ILE A 227 -11.46 -27.05 -5.41
C ILE A 227 -12.22 -26.37 -6.54
N THR A 228 -11.48 -25.86 -7.52
CA THR A 228 -12.05 -25.37 -8.77
C THR A 228 -11.33 -26.01 -9.92
N LEU A 229 -12.09 -26.46 -10.90
CA LEU A 229 -11.60 -27.09 -12.11
C LEU A 229 -11.67 -26.09 -13.27
N GLN A 230 -10.63 -26.03 -14.09
CA GLN A 230 -10.60 -25.21 -15.30
C GLN A 230 -9.92 -25.94 -16.44
N ASN A 231 -10.52 -25.87 -17.63
CA ASN A 231 -9.84 -26.25 -18.85
C ASN A 231 -8.90 -25.11 -19.28
N VAL A 232 -7.66 -25.45 -19.66
CA VAL A 232 -6.64 -24.48 -20.11
C VAL A 232 -7.08 -23.64 -21.31
N ASN A 233 -7.92 -24.17 -22.20
CA ASN A 233 -8.43 -23.43 -23.35
C ASN A 233 -9.49 -22.39 -22.95
N LYS A 234 -10.13 -22.55 -21.79
CA LYS A 234 -11.25 -21.73 -21.29
C LYS A 234 -10.93 -21.18 -19.90
N LEU A 235 -9.78 -20.52 -19.76
CA LEU A 235 -9.41 -19.86 -18.51
C LEU A 235 -10.36 -18.70 -18.18
N ASN A 236 -10.79 -18.66 -16.93
CA ASN A 236 -11.74 -17.68 -16.41
C ASN A 236 -11.11 -16.86 -15.28
N LEU A 237 -11.05 -15.55 -15.45
CA LEU A 237 -10.51 -14.61 -14.47
C LEU A 237 -11.22 -14.69 -13.12
N LEU A 238 -12.55 -14.87 -13.09
CA LEU A 238 -13.32 -14.97 -11.85
C LEU A 238 -12.91 -16.18 -10.99
N ARG A 239 -12.33 -17.20 -11.62
CA ARG A 239 -11.81 -18.39 -10.95
C ARG A 239 -10.31 -18.28 -10.65
N LEU A 240 -9.50 -17.66 -11.52
CA LEU A 240 -8.06 -17.46 -11.26
C LEU A 240 -7.76 -16.37 -10.22
N ALA A 241 -8.52 -15.26 -10.24
CA ALA A 241 -8.37 -14.14 -9.33
C ALA A 241 -9.68 -13.90 -8.54
N PRO A 242 -10.10 -14.84 -7.68
CA PRO A 242 -11.36 -14.71 -6.94
C PRO A 242 -11.30 -13.47 -6.03
N GLY A 243 -12.32 -12.63 -6.13
CA GLY A 243 -12.40 -11.37 -5.39
C GLY A 243 -11.66 -10.19 -6.03
N GLY A 244 -11.02 -10.38 -7.20
CA GLY A 244 -10.21 -9.36 -7.85
C GLY A 244 -8.75 -9.33 -7.36
N HIS A 245 -8.40 -10.24 -6.45
CA HIS A 245 -7.04 -10.40 -5.93
C HIS A 245 -6.31 -11.52 -6.68
N VAL A 246 -5.08 -11.24 -7.14
CA VAL A 246 -4.19 -12.20 -7.81
C VAL A 246 -3.56 -13.20 -6.83
N GLY A 247 -2.86 -14.22 -7.33
CA GLY A 247 -2.14 -15.18 -6.47
C GLY A 247 -3.02 -16.31 -5.93
N ARG A 248 -3.85 -16.94 -6.77
CA ARG A 248 -4.51 -18.19 -6.38
C ARG A 248 -3.54 -19.36 -6.56
N PHE A 249 -3.56 -20.34 -5.66
CA PHE A 249 -2.79 -21.56 -5.83
C PHE A 249 -3.38 -22.41 -6.98
N CYS A 250 -2.55 -22.70 -7.98
CA CYS A 250 -2.91 -23.43 -9.19
C CYS A 250 -2.04 -24.69 -9.33
N ILE A 251 -2.68 -25.82 -9.64
CA ILE A 251 -2.06 -27.11 -9.95
C ILE A 251 -2.33 -27.40 -11.42
N TRP A 252 -1.28 -27.68 -12.19
CA TRP A 252 -1.35 -27.84 -13.64
C TRP A 252 -1.06 -29.29 -14.03
N THR A 253 -1.76 -29.81 -15.03
CA THR A 253 -1.30 -31.02 -15.72
C THR A 253 -0.21 -30.67 -16.74
N GLU A 254 0.66 -31.64 -17.05
CA GLU A 254 1.80 -31.46 -17.95
C GLU A 254 1.35 -30.91 -19.32
N SER A 255 0.35 -31.55 -19.93
CA SER A 255 -0.20 -31.14 -21.22
C SER A 255 -0.86 -29.75 -21.16
N ALA A 256 -1.55 -29.42 -20.06
CA ALA A 256 -2.12 -28.08 -19.87
C ALA A 256 -1.03 -27.02 -19.78
N PHE A 257 0.08 -27.33 -19.12
CA PHE A 257 1.19 -26.41 -18.92
C PHE A 257 1.91 -26.10 -20.24
N ARG A 258 2.24 -27.14 -21.02
CA ARG A 258 2.88 -26.99 -22.36
C ARG A 258 2.01 -26.16 -23.32
N LYS A 259 0.69 -26.36 -23.25
CA LYS A 259 -0.29 -25.68 -24.13
C LYS A 259 -0.42 -24.18 -23.90
N LEU A 260 0.12 -23.64 -22.80
CA LEU A 260 0.08 -22.20 -22.52
C LEU A 260 0.86 -21.37 -23.55
N ASP A 261 2.00 -21.87 -24.04
CA ASP A 261 2.78 -21.16 -25.06
C ASP A 261 2.06 -21.12 -26.40
N GLU A 262 1.33 -22.17 -26.80
CA GLU A 262 0.44 -22.12 -27.99
C GLU A 262 -0.71 -21.12 -27.81
N LEU A 263 -1.25 -21.01 -26.60
CA LEU A 263 -2.42 -20.20 -26.29
C LEU A 263 -2.12 -18.71 -26.14
N TYR A 264 -0.95 -18.34 -25.63
CA TYR A 264 -0.59 -16.95 -25.33
C TYR A 264 0.62 -16.46 -26.11
N GLY A 265 1.38 -17.36 -26.73
CA GLY A 265 2.63 -17.03 -27.41
C GLY A 265 3.76 -16.69 -26.43
N THR A 266 4.88 -16.32 -27.02
CA THR A 266 6.01 -15.65 -26.35
C THR A 266 6.15 -14.25 -26.93
N TRP A 267 6.97 -13.37 -26.33
CA TRP A 267 7.20 -12.05 -26.96
C TRP A 267 7.79 -12.12 -28.37
N ARG A 268 8.49 -13.22 -28.70
CA ARG A 268 9.09 -13.45 -30.03
C ARG A 268 8.15 -14.12 -31.02
N LYS A 269 7.20 -14.94 -30.55
CA LYS A 269 6.30 -15.74 -31.39
C LYS A 269 4.84 -15.50 -30.94
N PRO A 270 3.96 -14.99 -31.81
CA PRO A 270 2.57 -14.70 -31.45
C PRO A 270 1.80 -15.98 -31.08
N ALA A 271 0.62 -15.82 -30.46
CA ALA A 271 -0.22 -16.95 -30.07
C ALA A 271 -0.83 -17.65 -31.29
N THR A 272 -0.74 -18.98 -31.36
CA THR A 272 -1.34 -19.76 -32.46
C THR A 272 -2.86 -19.83 -32.35
N LYS A 273 -3.40 -19.96 -31.13
CA LYS A 273 -4.84 -20.17 -30.91
C LYS A 273 -5.65 -18.88 -30.70
N LYS A 274 -5.00 -17.73 -30.74
CA LYS A 274 -5.64 -16.43 -30.56
C LYS A 274 -5.23 -15.51 -31.68
N VAL A 275 -6.19 -15.21 -32.54
CA VAL A 275 -6.05 -14.21 -33.60
C VAL A 275 -5.58 -12.88 -33.01
N ASP A 276 -4.55 -12.31 -33.66
CA ASP A 276 -3.92 -11.02 -33.38
C ASP A 276 -3.58 -10.80 -31.91
N TYR A 277 -2.95 -11.79 -31.28
CA TYR A 277 -2.57 -11.72 -29.89
C TYR A 277 -1.08 -12.00 -29.66
N ASN A 278 -0.45 -11.09 -28.91
CA ASN A 278 0.87 -11.26 -28.32
C ASN A 278 0.84 -10.85 -26.84
N LEU A 279 1.84 -11.28 -26.07
CA LEU A 279 1.97 -10.95 -24.66
C LEU A 279 2.15 -9.43 -24.44
N PRO A 280 1.61 -8.88 -23.34
CA PRO A 280 1.81 -7.48 -23.02
C PRO A 280 3.29 -7.18 -22.73
N MET A 281 3.75 -6.03 -23.22
CA MET A 281 5.12 -5.55 -23.01
C MET A 281 5.32 -5.00 -21.59
N HIS A 282 6.54 -5.18 -21.08
CA HIS A 282 6.95 -4.62 -19.80
C HIS A 282 7.23 -3.12 -19.93
N LYS A 283 6.68 -2.31 -19.03
CA LYS A 283 7.06 -0.89 -18.91
C LYS A 283 8.44 -0.72 -18.25
N MET A 284 8.80 -1.63 -17.36
CA MET A 284 10.07 -1.64 -16.63
C MET A 284 10.66 -3.05 -16.73
N THR A 285 11.87 -3.16 -17.27
CA THR A 285 12.54 -4.45 -17.52
C THR A 285 13.11 -5.06 -16.23
N ASN A 286 13.71 -4.23 -15.37
CA ASN A 286 14.18 -4.60 -14.04
C ASN A 286 13.33 -3.90 -12.97
N THR A 287 12.58 -4.66 -12.18
CA THR A 287 11.67 -4.13 -11.14
C THR A 287 12.30 -4.04 -9.74
N ASP A 288 13.58 -4.41 -9.57
CA ASP A 288 14.27 -4.25 -8.29
C ASP A 288 14.90 -2.88 -8.17
N LEU A 289 14.13 -2.00 -7.54
CA LEU A 289 14.55 -0.65 -7.22
C LEU A 289 15.75 -0.62 -6.27
N SER A 290 15.89 -1.58 -5.35
CA SER A 290 17.05 -1.60 -4.43
C SER A 290 18.33 -1.84 -5.22
N ARG A 291 18.35 -2.79 -6.15
CA ARG A 291 19.51 -3.04 -7.02
C ARG A 291 19.80 -1.86 -7.94
N ILE A 292 18.78 -1.24 -8.52
CA ILE A 292 18.96 -0.05 -9.37
C ILE A 292 19.55 1.09 -8.54
N LEU A 293 18.93 1.44 -7.41
CA LEU A 293 19.38 2.56 -6.58
C LEU A 293 20.77 2.35 -5.99
N LYS A 294 21.18 1.11 -5.72
CA LYS A 294 22.51 0.76 -5.21
C LYS A 294 23.56 0.52 -6.30
N SER A 295 23.20 0.67 -7.58
CA SER A 295 24.15 0.52 -8.69
C SER A 295 25.26 1.58 -8.62
N GLN A 296 26.48 1.21 -9.02
CA GLN A 296 27.65 2.09 -8.91
C GLN A 296 27.49 3.33 -9.79
N GLU A 297 26.87 3.18 -10.95
CA GLU A 297 26.58 4.23 -11.92
C GLU A 297 25.69 5.31 -11.29
N ILE A 298 24.65 4.90 -10.56
CA ILE A 298 23.77 5.83 -9.83
C ILE A 298 24.52 6.41 -8.63
N GLN A 299 25.16 5.59 -7.79
CA GLN A 299 25.84 6.07 -6.58
C GLN A 299 26.95 7.08 -6.88
N LYS A 300 27.68 6.93 -8.00
CA LYS A 300 28.72 7.87 -8.44
C LYS A 300 28.16 9.24 -8.83
N ALA A 301 26.92 9.29 -9.32
CA ALA A 301 26.26 10.54 -9.72
C ALA A 301 25.50 11.23 -8.56
N LEU A 302 25.32 10.55 -7.42
CA LEU A 302 24.56 11.10 -6.29
C LEU A 302 25.40 12.04 -5.43
N ARG A 303 24.81 13.17 -5.05
CA ARG A 303 25.31 14.03 -3.98
C ARG A 303 25.21 13.33 -2.61
N PRO A 304 26.06 13.67 -1.62
CA PRO A 304 25.95 13.11 -0.27
C PRO A 304 24.59 13.41 0.37
N PRO A 305 23.99 12.45 1.09
CA PRO A 305 22.68 12.63 1.69
C PRO A 305 22.74 13.59 2.89
N ASN A 306 21.90 14.63 2.88
CA ASN A 306 21.73 15.49 4.04
C ASN A 306 20.75 14.86 5.04
N LYS A 307 21.28 14.21 6.08
CA LYS A 307 20.49 13.55 7.14
C LYS A 307 20.15 14.46 8.33
N LYS A 308 20.48 15.76 8.25
CA LYS A 308 20.26 16.71 9.35
C LYS A 308 18.81 17.20 9.38
N ILE A 309 18.07 16.79 10.42
CA ILE A 309 16.69 17.23 10.63
C ILE A 309 16.69 18.54 11.43
N HIS A 310 16.38 19.64 10.77
CA HIS A 310 16.18 20.93 11.42
C HIS A 310 14.77 21.02 12.01
N ARG A 311 14.66 20.73 13.32
CA ARG A 311 13.39 20.91 14.04
C ARG A 311 13.16 22.38 14.35
N ARG A 312 11.88 22.77 14.44
CA ARG A 312 11.49 24.10 14.91
C ARG A 312 12.08 24.34 16.30
N VAL A 313 12.99 25.30 16.40
CA VAL A 313 13.58 25.70 17.68
C VAL A 313 12.55 26.55 18.42
N LEU A 314 12.11 26.11 19.59
CA LEU A 314 11.25 26.94 20.45
C LEU A 314 12.01 28.21 20.83
N LYS A 315 11.47 29.37 20.45
CA LYS A 315 12.02 30.67 20.84
C LYS A 315 11.86 30.85 22.35
N LYS A 316 12.93 30.61 23.09
CA LYS A 316 12.99 30.89 24.53
C LYS A 316 13.17 32.39 24.73
N ASN A 317 12.45 32.98 25.69
CA ASN A 317 12.59 34.40 26.01
C ASN A 317 13.99 34.66 26.65
N PRO A 318 14.87 35.48 26.06
CA PRO A 318 16.22 35.72 26.58
C PRO A 318 16.22 36.49 27.91
N LEU A 319 15.22 37.34 28.17
CA LEU A 319 15.14 38.09 29.43
C LEU A 319 14.87 37.16 30.62
N LYS A 320 14.10 36.08 30.40
CA LYS A 320 13.80 35.05 31.40
C LYS A 320 14.82 33.91 31.42
N ASN A 321 15.56 33.68 30.33
CA ASN A 321 16.54 32.59 30.21
C ASN A 321 17.96 33.10 29.96
N LEU A 322 18.80 33.11 31.01
CA LEU A 322 20.17 33.63 30.96
C LEU A 322 21.04 32.94 29.90
N ARG A 323 20.90 31.63 29.67
CA ARG A 323 21.72 30.91 28.66
C ARG A 323 21.37 31.34 27.23
N VAL A 324 20.10 31.63 26.98
CA VAL A 324 19.64 32.15 25.69
C VAL A 324 20.11 33.59 25.52
N MET A 325 20.06 34.41 26.57
CA MET A 325 20.66 35.74 26.55
C MET A 325 22.16 35.69 26.28
N MET A 326 22.91 34.80 26.95
CA MET A 326 24.35 34.67 26.72
C MET A 326 24.69 34.15 25.32
N LYS A 327 23.85 33.27 24.75
CA LYS A 327 23.99 32.79 23.37
C LYS A 327 23.79 33.91 22.34
N LEU A 328 22.91 34.87 22.63
CA LEU A 328 22.62 36.02 21.75
C LEU A 328 23.55 37.21 22.02
N ASN A 329 23.84 37.49 23.28
CA ASN A 329 24.68 38.58 23.78
C ASN A 329 25.53 38.11 24.98
N PRO A 330 26.78 37.69 24.75
CA PRO A 330 27.70 37.27 25.80
C PRO A 330 28.01 38.37 26.84
N TYR A 331 28.00 39.65 26.44
CA TYR A 331 28.30 40.78 27.32
C TYR A 331 27.28 40.94 28.46
N ALA A 332 26.05 40.47 28.26
CA ALA A 332 25.01 40.46 29.29
C ALA A 332 25.45 39.73 30.58
N LYS A 333 26.36 38.75 30.48
CA LYS A 333 26.93 38.06 31.65
C LYS A 333 27.79 39.00 32.49
N THR A 334 28.70 39.74 31.84
CA THR A 334 29.60 40.69 32.49
C THR A 334 28.83 41.88 33.05
N ALA A 335 27.90 42.44 32.27
CA ALA A 335 27.04 43.53 32.70
C ALA A 335 26.19 43.15 33.92
N ARG A 336 25.56 41.96 33.91
CA ARG A 336 24.78 41.45 35.06
C ARG A 336 25.67 41.20 36.28
N ARG A 337 26.86 40.62 36.11
CA ARG A 337 27.82 40.41 37.21
C ARG A 337 28.25 41.75 37.83
N ASN A 338 28.62 42.72 37.00
CA ASN A 338 29.00 44.06 37.46
C ASN A 338 27.84 44.73 38.19
N ALA A 339 26.60 44.62 37.68
CA ALA A 339 25.42 45.17 38.34
C ALA A 339 25.14 44.50 39.71
N ILE A 340 25.25 43.17 39.81
CA ILE A 340 25.10 42.45 41.09
C ILE A 340 26.18 42.90 42.08
N LEU A 341 27.44 42.96 41.66
CA LEU A 341 28.56 43.41 42.50
C LEU A 341 28.42 44.89 42.93
N LEU A 342 27.77 45.72 42.12
CA LEU A 342 27.45 47.11 42.45
C LEU A 342 26.25 47.26 43.39
N HIS A 343 25.33 46.30 43.39
CA HIS A 343 24.12 46.29 44.23
C HIS A 343 24.36 45.64 45.60
N ASP A 344 25.32 44.74 45.73
CA ASP A 344 25.77 44.18 47.01
C ASP A 344 26.39 45.30 47.88
N PRO A 345 25.78 45.66 49.04
CA PRO A 345 26.22 46.78 49.86
C PRO A 345 27.68 46.66 50.31
N ALA A 346 28.14 45.44 50.62
CA ALA A 346 29.49 45.16 51.09
C ALA A 346 30.52 45.41 49.98
N MET A 347 30.20 45.02 48.74
CA MET A 347 31.06 45.22 47.58
C MET A 347 30.97 46.66 47.04
N ARG A 348 29.81 47.31 47.12
CA ARG A 348 29.63 48.74 46.78
C ARG A 348 30.48 49.63 47.68
N ALA A 349 30.51 49.36 48.99
CA ALA A 349 31.36 50.07 49.94
C ALA A 349 32.86 49.90 49.63
N LYS A 350 33.30 48.67 49.29
CA LYS A 350 34.68 48.40 48.83
C LYS A 350 35.02 49.14 47.53
N LEU A 351 34.14 49.11 46.53
CA LEU A 351 34.32 49.80 45.25
C LEU A 351 34.40 51.33 45.41
N GLN A 352 33.59 51.92 46.30
CA GLN A 352 33.64 53.35 46.60
C GLN A 352 34.91 53.77 47.35
N LYS A 353 35.39 52.96 48.31
CA LYS A 353 36.70 53.19 48.96
C LYS A 353 37.83 53.20 47.92
N ASN A 354 37.86 52.22 47.03
CA ASN A 354 38.88 52.13 45.98
C ASN A 354 38.81 53.30 44.97
N LYS A 355 37.61 53.78 44.62
CA LYS A 355 37.41 54.98 43.77
C LYS A 355 37.85 56.28 44.44
N LYS A 356 37.63 56.43 45.75
CA LYS A 356 38.13 57.59 46.52
C LYS A 356 39.66 57.60 46.57
N ALA A 357 40.27 56.45 46.80
CA ALA A 357 41.74 56.31 46.78
C ALA A 357 42.33 56.70 45.41
N THR A 358 41.79 56.17 44.30
CA THR A 358 42.28 56.50 42.95
C THR A 358 42.03 57.95 42.53
N ARG A 359 40.92 58.57 42.95
CA ARG A 359 40.69 60.01 42.71
C ARG A 359 41.68 60.91 43.47
N LYS A 360 42.08 60.53 44.68
CA LYS A 360 43.08 61.27 45.47
C LYS A 360 44.42 61.30 44.72
N VAL A 361 44.88 60.14 44.24
CA VAL A 361 46.10 59.99 43.44
C VAL A 361 46.03 60.80 42.12
N LYS A 362 44.91 60.77 41.39
CA LYS A 362 44.76 61.56 40.15
C LYS A 362 44.73 63.07 40.39
N ARG A 363 44.21 63.54 41.53
CA ARG A 363 44.15 64.98 41.86
C ARG A 363 45.54 65.51 42.24
N GLU A 364 46.34 64.69 42.91
CA GLU A 364 47.75 64.98 43.19
C GLU A 364 48.58 65.04 41.89
N ALA A 365 48.36 64.12 40.94
CA ALA A 365 49.02 64.15 39.65
C ALA A 365 48.65 65.38 38.79
N LYS A 366 47.39 65.83 38.84
CA LYS A 366 46.92 66.99 38.04
C LYS A 366 47.39 68.34 38.59
N LYS A 367 47.63 68.45 39.91
CA LYS A 367 48.24 69.64 40.54
C LYS A 367 49.70 69.84 40.10
N LYS A 368 50.44 68.76 39.81
CA LYS A 368 51.82 68.83 39.33
C LYS A 368 51.95 69.23 37.85
N ALA A 369 50.92 69.01 37.03
CA ALA A 369 50.99 69.23 35.58
C ALA A 369 50.57 70.65 35.11
N ALA A 370 50.02 71.50 36.00
CA ALA A 370 49.49 72.82 35.62
C ALA A 370 50.50 73.98 35.74
N ALA A 371 51.72 73.74 36.24
CA ALA A 371 52.68 74.79 36.60
C ALA A 371 53.74 75.13 35.53
N GLY A 372 53.56 74.77 34.24
CA GLY A 372 54.52 75.14 33.21
C GLY A 372 53.93 75.13 31.80
N LYS A 373 53.82 76.32 31.19
CA LYS A 373 53.51 76.54 29.77
C LYS A 373 54.31 77.75 29.29
N ALA A 374 55.13 77.60 28.25
CA ALA A 374 55.14 78.48 27.07
C ALA A 374 56.07 77.93 25.95
N PRO A 375 55.81 78.25 24.66
CA PRO A 375 56.27 77.45 23.51
C PRO A 375 57.04 78.24 22.42
N GLU A 376 57.74 77.56 21.50
CA GLU A 376 57.84 77.85 20.04
C GLU A 376 58.80 76.82 19.40
N ALA A 377 58.36 75.98 18.44
CA ALA A 377 58.26 76.16 16.98
C ALA A 377 59.55 75.81 16.21
N GLY A 378 59.50 74.78 15.36
CA GLY A 378 60.50 74.58 14.29
C GLY A 378 60.91 73.14 13.93
N LYS A 379 60.11 72.47 13.07
CA LYS A 379 60.53 71.74 11.85
C LYS A 379 61.46 70.47 11.95
N PRO A 380 61.59 69.65 10.88
CA PRO A 380 61.21 68.22 10.90
C PRO A 380 62.37 67.23 10.60
N ALA A 381 62.01 65.95 10.37
CA ALA A 381 62.86 64.79 10.00
C ALA A 381 63.56 64.14 11.21
N ASP A 382 63.91 62.85 11.28
CA ASP A 382 63.90 61.69 10.38
C ASP A 382 64.06 60.45 11.29
N ALA A 383 63.82 59.26 10.73
CA ALA A 383 64.48 57.99 11.05
C ALA A 383 64.45 57.39 12.47
N GLY A 384 64.23 56.07 12.50
CA GLY A 384 65.07 55.22 13.35
C GLY A 384 64.36 54.33 14.37
N LYS A 385 63.94 53.16 13.89
CA LYS A 385 64.24 51.82 14.43
C LYS A 385 64.25 51.55 15.96
N ALA A 386 63.61 50.42 16.26
CA ALA A 386 64.05 49.30 17.12
C ALA A 386 63.12 49.06 18.33
N LYS A 387 62.29 48.01 18.30
CA LYS A 387 62.58 46.58 18.58
C LYS A 387 62.89 46.29 20.05
N ALA A 388 61.99 45.57 20.70
CA ALA A 388 62.23 44.36 21.49
C ALA A 388 60.84 43.78 21.87
N ALA A 389 60.27 42.76 21.21
CA ALA A 389 60.67 41.36 21.12
C ALA A 389 60.88 40.66 22.48
N LYS A 390 59.90 39.85 22.89
CA LYS A 390 60.14 38.52 23.47
C LYS A 390 58.90 37.63 23.28
N ALA A 391 58.99 36.70 22.33
CA ALA A 391 58.29 35.41 22.32
C ALA A 391 59.06 34.44 23.26
N PRO A 392 58.81 33.10 23.34
CA PRO A 392 57.78 32.27 22.69
C PRO A 392 57.15 31.18 23.62
N LYS A 393 56.20 30.39 23.13
CA LYS A 393 56.35 28.91 22.98
C LYS A 393 55.07 28.24 22.44
N GLU A 394 55.28 27.45 21.39
CA GLU A 394 54.38 26.45 20.82
C GLU A 394 54.09 25.29 21.80
N LYS A 395 52.95 24.61 21.63
CA LYS A 395 52.90 23.15 21.36
C LYS A 395 51.49 22.67 20.93
N ALA A 396 51.48 22.07 19.74
CA ALA A 396 50.67 21.00 19.12
C ALA A 396 49.32 20.49 19.70
N PRO A 397 48.43 19.95 18.83
CA PRO A 397 47.08 19.49 19.16
C PRO A 397 47.04 18.04 19.66
N ALA A 398 46.17 17.73 20.62
CA ALA A 398 45.93 16.37 21.11
C ALA A 398 44.56 15.83 20.66
N ALA A 399 44.64 14.92 19.69
CA ALA A 399 43.95 13.63 19.57
C ALA A 399 42.46 13.47 19.96
N GLU A 400 41.69 13.10 18.92
CA GLU A 400 40.59 12.13 18.95
C GLU A 400 40.81 10.97 19.94
N LYS A 401 39.74 10.59 20.65
CA LYS A 401 39.49 9.20 21.06
C LYS A 401 38.02 8.82 20.82
N PRO A 402 37.77 7.56 20.40
CA PRO A 402 36.47 7.08 19.96
C PRO A 402 35.57 6.71 21.15
N ALA A 403 34.28 7.01 21.04
CA ALA A 403 33.29 6.49 21.96
C ALA A 403 32.83 5.11 21.48
N LYS A 404 32.93 4.13 22.39
CA LYS A 404 32.26 2.82 22.30
C LYS A 404 30.75 2.98 22.21
#